data_AF-A0A0J1I6F6-F1
#
_entry.id   AF-A0A0J1I6F6-F1
#
_cell.length_a   1.000
_cell.length_b   1.000
_cell.length_c   1.000
_cell.angle_alpha   90.00
_cell.angle_beta   90.00
_cell.angle_gamma   90.00
#
_symmetry.space_group_name_H-M   'P 1'
#
loop_
_entity.id
_entity.type
_entity.pdbx_description
1 polymer ?
#
loop_
_entity_poly.entity_id
_entity_poly.type
_entity_poly.pdbx_seq_one_letter_code
_entity_poly.pdbx_strand_id
1 'polypeptide(L)' 'MMGLGHGFGMFGMGGGSIMMILVVLLIGYLFYLGINNQKIGTQDGNQQVTSSNALEIAKSRLAQGEISFEEFEQIKKNIL' A
#
# COMPACT_ATOMS: atom_id res chain seq x y z
N MET A 1 -27.51 -23.28 -25.55
CA MET A 1 -26.05 -23.14 -25.66
C MET A 1 -25.76 -21.74 -26.17
N MET A 2 -25.59 -20.76 -25.27
CA MET A 2 -25.21 -19.41 -25.67
C MET A 2 -23.70 -19.40 -25.95
N GLY A 3 -23.35 -19.19 -27.22
CA GLY A 3 -21.98 -19.15 -27.70
C GLY A 3 -21.24 -17.96 -27.10
N LEU A 4 -20.19 -18.26 -26.36
CA LEU A 4 -19.20 -17.34 -25.83
C LEU A 4 -18.34 -16.85 -27.01
N GLY A 5 -18.91 -15.99 -27.84
CA GLY A 5 -18.26 -15.35 -28.99
C GLY A 5 -17.46 -14.14 -28.54
N HIS A 6 -16.27 -14.38 -28.00
CA HIS A 6 -15.20 -13.40 -27.91
C HIS A 6 -14.88 -12.90 -29.33
N GLY A 7 -15.42 -11.73 -29.68
CA GLY A 7 -15.25 -11.10 -30.99
C GLY A 7 -14.88 -9.64 -30.85
N PHE A 8 -13.84 -9.36 -30.07
CA PHE A 8 -13.18 -8.05 -29.99
C PHE A 8 -12.44 -7.76 -31.31
N GLY A 9 -13.19 -7.59 -32.39
CA GLY A 9 -12.64 -7.61 -33.76
C GLY A 9 -13.34 -6.67 -34.73
N MET A 10 -14.07 -5.66 -34.25
CA MET A 10 -14.73 -4.68 -35.10
C MET A 10 -14.46 -3.25 -34.63
N PHE A 11 -13.17 -2.89 -34.60
CA PHE A 11 -12.76 -1.49 -34.48
C PHE A 11 -11.89 -1.13 -35.69
N GLY A 12 -12.50 -0.37 -36.58
CA GLY A 12 -12.07 -0.15 -37.95
C GLY A 12 -10.70 0.52 -38.10
N MET A 13 -10.19 0.32 -39.31
CA MET A 13 -9.07 1.03 -39.93
C MET A 13 -8.94 2.46 -39.40
N GLY A 14 -7.86 2.75 -38.68
CA GLY A 14 -7.40 4.11 -38.37
C GLY A 14 -7.74 4.63 -36.98
N GLY A 15 -8.96 4.41 -36.47
CA GLY A 15 -9.38 4.92 -35.15
C GLY A 15 -9.27 3.90 -34.02
N GLY A 16 -9.47 2.63 -34.33
CA GLY A 16 -9.47 1.55 -33.34
C GLY A 16 -8.09 1.14 -32.87
N SER A 17 -7.09 1.23 -33.74
CA SER A 17 -5.70 0.85 -33.43
C SER A 17 -5.08 1.79 -32.40
N ILE A 18 -5.33 3.10 -32.51
CA ILE A 18 -4.84 4.10 -31.55
C ILE A 18 -5.48 3.90 -30.18
N MET A 19 -6.80 3.66 -30.16
CA MET A 19 -7.53 3.34 -28.92
C MET A 19 -6.98 2.07 -28.25
N MET A 20 -6.64 1.04 -29.03
CA MET A 20 -6.04 -0.20 -28.53
C MET A 20 -4.66 0.03 -27.90
N ILE A 21 -3.81 0.84 -28.55
CA ILE A 21 -2.49 1.20 -28.02
C ILE A 21 -2.63 1.97 -26.70
N LEU A 22 -3.57 2.91 -26.61
CA LEU A 22 -3.83 3.66 -25.37
C LEU A 22 -4.30 2.76 -24.23
N VAL A 23 -5.17 1.78 -24.52
CA VAL A 23 -5.63 0.80 -23.52
C VAL A 23 -4.48 -0.07 -23.03
N VAL A 24 -3.63 -0.55 -23.94
CA VAL A 24 -2.44 -1.35 -23.57
C VAL A 24 -1.47 -0.53 -22.71
N LEU A 25 -1.21 0.74 -23.08
CA LEU A 25 -0.36 1.63 -22.28
C LEU A 25 -0.95 1.92 -20.91
N LEU A 26 -2.27 2.15 -20.82
CA LEU A 26 -2.95 2.40 -19.56
C LEU A 26 -2.90 1.18 -18.63
N ILE A 27 -3.13 -0.02 -19.17
CA ILE A 27 -2.99 -1.27 -18.42
C ILE A 27 -1.53 -1.46 -17.95
N GLY A 28 -0.55 -1.28 -18.84
CA GLY A 28 0.87 -1.36 -18.48
C GLY A 28 1.27 -0.36 -17.40
N TYR A 29 0.75 0.87 -17.48
CA TYR A 29 0.97 1.92 -16.48
C TYR A 29 0.32 1.57 -15.13
N LEU A 30 -0.91 1.04 -15.13
CA LEU A 30 -1.57 0.55 -13.91
C LEU A 30 -0.82 -0.62 -13.26
N PHE A 31 -0.25 -1.54 -14.06
CA PHE A 31 0.62 -2.60 -13.54
C PHE A 31 1.92 -2.05 -12.97
N TYR A 32 2.58 -1.11 -13.66
CA TYR A 32 3.79 -0.44 -13.18
C TYR A 32 3.53 0.30 -11.85
N LEU A 33 2.44 1.06 -11.78
CA LEU A 33 2.01 1.77 -10.58
C LEU A 33 1.55 0.80 -9.49
N GLY A 34 0.87 -0.29 -9.82
CA GLY A 34 0.48 -1.33 -8.85
C GLY A 34 1.67 -2.04 -8.22
N ILE A 35 2.70 -2.38 -9.01
CA ILE A 35 3.95 -2.98 -8.52
C ILE A 35 4.76 -1.95 -7.73
N ASN A 36 4.77 -0.67 -8.14
CA ASN A 36 5.47 0.39 -7.41
C ASN A 36 4.73 0.83 -6.13
N ASN A 37 3.40 0.73 -6.11
CA ASN A 37 2.55 1.04 -4.95
C ASN A 37 2.47 -0.10 -3.94
N GLN A 38 2.96 -1.31 -4.26
CA GLN A 38 3.27 -2.30 -3.22
C GLN A 38 4.35 -1.81 -2.25
N LYS A 39 5.11 -0.76 -2.61
CA LYS A 39 6.02 -0.07 -1.67
C LYS A 39 5.32 0.97 -0.80
N ILE A 40 4.06 1.30 -1.08
CA ILE A 40 3.27 2.34 -0.39
C ILE A 40 2.05 1.74 0.34
N GLY A 41 1.88 0.41 0.31
CA GLY A 41 0.70 -0.27 0.85
C GLY A 41 0.96 -1.40 1.84
N THR A 42 2.20 -1.65 2.25
CA THR A 42 2.52 -2.60 3.33
C THR A 42 3.50 -1.96 4.30
N GLN A 43 2.95 -1.23 5.27
CA GLN A 43 3.49 -1.23 6.63
C GLN A 43 3.33 -2.64 7.22
N ASP A 44 4.02 -3.61 6.65
CA ASP A 44 4.17 -4.92 7.24
C ASP A 44 5.42 -5.56 6.65
N GLY A 45 6.42 -5.81 7.48
CA GLY A 45 7.56 -6.65 7.08
C GLY A 45 8.92 -6.27 7.66
N ASN A 46 9.12 -5.05 8.15
CA ASN A 46 10.30 -4.72 8.96
C ASN A 46 10.12 -3.33 9.59
N GLN A 47 9.19 -3.16 10.54
CA GLN A 47 9.33 -2.06 11.48
C GLN A 47 10.56 -2.37 12.32
N GLN A 48 11.72 -1.98 11.78
CA GLN A 48 12.88 -1.65 12.56
C GLN A 48 12.33 -0.88 13.76
N VAL A 49 12.42 -1.47 14.95
CA VAL A 49 11.87 -0.89 16.17
C VAL A 49 12.69 0.35 16.45
N THR A 50 12.39 1.42 15.73
CA THR A 50 12.98 2.73 15.93
C THR A 50 12.48 3.21 17.27
N SER A 51 13.32 3.92 17.99
CA SER A 51 13.01 4.60 19.25
C SER A 51 11.63 5.30 19.24
N SER A 52 11.24 5.88 18.10
CA SER A 52 9.93 6.51 17.91
C SER A 52 8.74 5.55 18.12
N ASN A 53 8.85 4.30 17.63
CA ASN A 53 7.77 3.32 17.67
C ASN A 53 7.62 2.74 19.10
N ALA A 54 8.75 2.51 19.78
CA ALA A 54 8.74 2.09 21.18
C ALA A 54 8.10 3.15 22.11
N LEU A 55 8.31 4.44 21.82
CA LEU A 55 7.67 5.54 22.56
C LEU A 55 6.16 5.60 22.30
N GLU A 56 5.71 5.40 21.05
CA GLU A 56 4.28 5.36 20.71
C GLU A 56 3.56 4.19 21.40
N ILE A 57 4.17 3.01 21.45
CA ILE A 57 3.64 1.85 22.18
C ILE A 57 3.53 2.17 23.66
N ALA A 58 4.56 2.75 24.28
CA ALA A 58 4.54 3.12 25.70
C ALA A 58 3.43 4.16 26.00
N LYS A 59 3.23 5.13 25.11
CA LYS A 59 2.17 6.15 25.24
C LYS A 59 0.78 5.52 25.15
N SER A 60 0.58 4.55 24.26
CA SER A 60 -0.69 3.82 24.14
C SER A 60 -1.04 3.07 25.42
N ARG A 61 -0.05 2.39 26.03
CA ARG A 61 -0.23 1.64 27.28
C ARG A 61 -0.52 2.54 28.47
N LEU A 62 0.11 3.71 28.53
CA LEU A 62 -0.18 4.72 29.54
C LEU A 62 -1.64 5.20 29.45
N ALA A 63 -2.14 5.45 28.23
CA ALA A 63 -3.53 5.87 28.02
C ALA A 63 -4.55 4.77 28.37
N GLN A 64 -4.16 3.50 28.20
CA GLN A 64 -4.95 2.35 28.62
C GLN A 64 -4.87 2.09 30.14
N GLY A 65 -3.94 2.75 30.84
CA GLY A 65 -3.68 2.53 32.27
C GLY A 65 -2.95 1.23 32.58
N GLU A 66 -2.33 0.59 31.57
CA GLU A 66 -1.53 -0.62 31.75
C GLU A 66 -0.17 -0.35 32.41
N ILE A 67 0.33 0.88 32.30
CA ILE A 67 1.56 1.35 32.94
C ILE A 67 1.32 2.67 33.66
N SER A 68 2.08 2.90 34.72
CA SER A 68 2.11 4.19 35.43
C SER A 68 2.88 5.24 34.64
N PHE A 69 2.62 6.52 34.93
CA PHE A 69 3.37 7.65 34.39
C PHE A 69 4.88 7.54 34.69
N GLU A 70 5.24 7.01 35.86
CA GLU A 70 6.62 6.79 36.27
C GLU A 70 7.33 5.77 35.39
N GLU A 71 6.64 4.67 35.04
CA GLU A 71 7.16 3.63 34.16
C GLU A 71 7.32 4.14 32.73
N PHE A 72 6.35 4.94 32.25
CA PHE A 72 6.45 5.60 30.95
C PHE A 72 7.68 6.53 30.87
N GLU A 73 7.92 7.34 31.91
CA GLU A 73 9.09 8.23 31.96
C GLU A 73 10.42 7.47 31.96
N GLN A 74 10.50 6.32 32.64
CA GLN A 74 11.69 5.47 32.61
C GLN A 74 11.93 4.89 31.20
N ILE A 75 10.89 4.40 30.53
CA ILE A 75 10.98 3.87 29.16
C ILE A 75 11.44 4.96 28.20
N LYS A 76 10.83 6.15 28.28
CA LYS A 76 11.19 7.31 27.47
C LYS A 76 12.66 7.72 27.62
N LYS A 77 13.20 7.68 28.85
CA LYS A 77 14.62 8.01 29.13
C LYS A 77 15.62 6.95 28.67
N ASN A 78 15.21 5.68 28.56
CA ASN A 78 16.07 4.61 28.06
C ASN A 78 16.14 4.56 26.53
N ILE A 79 15.16 5.16 25.86
CA ILE A 79 15.00 5.12 24.40
C ILE A 79 15.60 6.38 23.71
N LEU A 80 15.69 7.50 24.44
CA LEU A 80 16.27 8.78 24.00
C LEU A 80 17.75 8.85 24.40
#